data_AF-W1PAF3-F1
#
_entry.id   AF-W1PAF3-F1
#
_cell.length_a   1.000
_cell.length_b   1.000
_cell.length_c   1.000
_cell.angle_alpha   90.00
_cell.angle_beta   90.00
_cell.angle_gamma   90.00
#
_symmetry.space_group_name_H-M   'P 1'
#
loop_
_entity.id
_entity.type
_entity.pdbx_description
1 polymer ?
#
loop_
_entity_poly.entity_id
_entity_poly.type
_entity_poly.pdbx_seq_one_letter_code
_entity_poly.pdbx_strand_id
1 'polypeptide(L)'
;MGRLMNDMKAFSESLTARLESLQEDRVLIKRALGNPSGGSDSCVVRVSKPRVFKGQRDSKVVENFLWDMEQYFEAAHAQEKDRVAICAMYLPRDAKL
;
A
#
# COMPACT_ATOMS: atom_id res chain seq x y z
N MET A 1 -2.26 -37.22 -42.28
CA MET A 1 -2.57 -35.77 -42.18
C MET A 1 -3.73 -35.47 -41.23
N GLY A 2 -4.90 -36.11 -41.35
CA GLY A 2 -6.08 -35.74 -40.53
C GLY A 2 -5.93 -35.91 -39.00
N ARG A 3 -5.22 -36.95 -38.52
CA ARG A 3 -5.05 -37.21 -37.07
C ARG A 3 -4.26 -36.09 -36.36
N LEU A 4 -3.13 -35.68 -36.93
CA LEU A 4 -2.30 -34.61 -36.36
C LEU A 4 -3.03 -33.26 -36.29
N MET A 5 -3.85 -32.97 -37.29
CA MET A 5 -4.63 -31.73 -37.34
C MET A 5 -5.73 -31.71 -36.29
N ASN A 6 -6.34 -32.87 -36.00
CA ASN A 6 -7.29 -33.03 -34.91
C ASN A 6 -6.61 -32.90 -33.54
N ASP A 7 -5.42 -33.47 -33.36
CA ASP A 7 -4.65 -33.38 -32.12
C ASP A 7 -4.24 -31.92 -31.83
N MET A 8 -3.80 -31.20 -32.87
CA MET A 8 -3.45 -29.78 -32.75
C MET A 8 -4.67 -28.91 -32.44
N LYS A 9 -5.84 -29.25 -33.00
CA LYS A 9 -7.11 -28.59 -32.69
C LYS A 9 -7.53 -28.82 -31.24
N ALA A 10 -7.50 -30.08 -30.77
CA ALA A 10 -7.82 -30.42 -29.39
C ALA A 10 -6.88 -29.74 -28.38
N PHE A 11 -5.59 -29.66 -28.72
CA PHE A 11 -4.60 -28.94 -27.90
C PHE A 11 -4.92 -27.43 -27.83
N SER A 12 -5.25 -26.81 -28.96
CA SER A 12 -5.64 -25.39 -29.01
C SER A 12 -6.90 -25.11 -28.19
N GLU A 13 -7.90 -25.99 -28.27
CA GLU A 13 -9.13 -25.89 -27.49
C GLU A 13 -8.84 -26.02 -25.99
N SER A 14 -7.97 -26.95 -25.61
CA SER A 14 -7.53 -27.11 -24.21
C SER A 14 -6.79 -25.88 -23.68
N LEU A 15 -5.91 -25.26 -24.48
CA LEU A 15 -5.23 -24.02 -24.08
C LEU A 15 -6.24 -22.87 -23.89
N THR A 16 -7.22 -22.77 -24.77
CA THR A 16 -8.24 -21.71 -24.71
C THR A 16 -9.08 -21.87 -23.44
N ALA A 17 -9.57 -23.08 -23.15
CA ALA A 17 -10.35 -23.37 -21.94
C ALA A 17 -9.54 -23.09 -20.66
N ARG A 18 -8.24 -23.40 -20.64
CA ARG A 18 -7.37 -23.08 -19.49
C ARG A 18 -7.18 -21.58 -19.30
N LEU A 19 -7.09 -20.81 -20.38
CA LEU A 19 -6.97 -19.35 -20.30
C LEU A 19 -8.26 -18.71 -19.79
N GLU A 20 -9.43 -19.19 -20.23
CA GLU A 20 -10.73 -18.72 -19.76
C GLU A 20 -10.90 -18.99 -18.26
N SER A 21 -10.59 -20.20 -17.81
CA SER A 21 -10.63 -20.55 -16.37
C SER A 21 -9.71 -19.68 -15.53
N LEU A 22 -8.48 -19.40 -15.99
CA LEU A 22 -7.56 -18.50 -15.28
C LEU A 22 -8.06 -17.04 -15.26
N GLN A 23 -8.79 -16.61 -16.28
CA GLN A 23 -9.42 -15.28 -16.29
C GLN A 23 -10.56 -15.19 -15.28
N GLU A 24 -11.38 -16.23 -15.15
CA GLU A 24 -12.44 -16.32 -14.15
C GLU A 24 -11.88 -16.30 -12.71
N ASP A 25 -10.84 -17.11 -12.45
CA ASP A 25 -10.15 -17.13 -11.16
C ASP A 25 -9.58 -15.76 -10.80
N ARG A 26 -9.04 -15.02 -11.78
CA ARG A 26 -8.54 -13.66 -11.57
C ARG A 26 -9.67 -12.70 -11.17
N VAL A 27 -10.86 -12.84 -11.73
CA VAL A 27 -12.03 -12.01 -11.35
C VAL A 27 -12.48 -12.34 -9.92
N LEU A 28 -12.53 -13.62 -9.56
CA LEU A 28 -12.86 -14.08 -8.21
C LEU A 28 -11.85 -13.57 -7.18
N ILE A 29 -10.55 -13.71 -7.45
CA ILE A 29 -9.49 -13.22 -6.57
C ILE A 29 -9.56 -11.70 -6.40
N LYS A 30 -9.76 -10.94 -7.48
CA LYS A 30 -9.93 -9.48 -7.39
C LYS A 30 -11.13 -9.07 -6.55
N ARG A 31 -12.25 -9.80 -6.66
CA ARG A 31 -13.45 -9.56 -5.86
C ARG A 31 -13.23 -9.91 -4.39
N ALA A 32 -12.60 -11.05 -4.11
CA ALA A 32 -12.29 -11.49 -2.74
C ALA A 32 -11.28 -10.56 -2.04
N LEU A 33 -10.31 -10.02 -2.79
CA LEU A 33 -9.35 -9.05 -2.29
C LEU A 33 -9.92 -7.62 -2.16
N GLY A 34 -11.20 -7.41 -2.50
CA GLY A 34 -11.89 -6.14 -2.25
C GLY A 34 -11.48 -4.99 -3.17
N ASN A 35 -10.94 -5.26 -4.37
CA ASN A 35 -10.71 -4.23 -5.39
C ASN A 35 -11.82 -4.26 -6.46
N PRO A 36 -12.97 -3.61 -6.23
CA PRO A 36 -13.88 -3.31 -7.33
C PRO A 36 -13.15 -2.39 -8.30
N SER A 37 -13.26 -2.71 -9.58
CA SER A 37 -12.74 -1.87 -10.66
C SER A 37 -13.53 -0.56 -10.66
N GLY A 38 -13.05 0.44 -9.94
CA GLY A 38 -13.70 1.74 -9.80
C GLY A 38 -12.96 2.56 -8.77
N GLY A 39 -12.04 3.40 -9.25
CA GLY A 39 -11.31 4.34 -8.42
C GLY A 39 -10.39 3.66 -7.42
N SER A 40 -9.09 3.72 -7.66
CA SER A 40 -8.20 3.93 -6.52
C SER A 40 -8.42 5.37 -6.03
N ASP A 41 -9.63 5.65 -5.54
CA ASP A 41 -9.71 6.20 -4.21
C ASP A 41 -9.18 5.06 -3.34
N SER A 42 -7.84 4.90 -3.34
CA SER A 42 -7.15 4.70 -2.08
C SER A 42 -7.98 5.51 -1.10
N CYS A 43 -8.52 4.84 -0.10
CA CYS A 43 -8.91 5.56 1.08
C CYS A 43 -7.62 6.23 1.53
N VAL A 44 -7.29 7.38 0.92
CA VAL A 44 -6.32 8.33 1.38
C VAL A 44 -7.09 8.86 2.57
N VAL A 45 -7.12 8.05 3.63
CA VAL A 45 -7.26 8.50 4.99
C VAL A 45 -6.26 9.63 4.99
N ARG A 46 -6.76 10.86 4.87
CA ARG A 46 -5.91 12.04 4.78
C ARG A 46 -5.17 12.01 6.10
N VAL A 47 -3.95 11.49 6.07
CA VAL A 47 -3.21 11.23 7.30
C VAL A 47 -3.09 12.57 7.97
N SER A 48 -3.74 12.70 9.12
CA SER A 48 -3.73 13.95 9.87
C SER A 48 -2.29 14.27 10.18
N LYS A 49 -1.83 15.44 9.75
CA LYS A 49 -0.45 15.87 9.99
C LYS A 49 -0.21 15.95 11.50
N PRO A 50 0.95 15.48 12.00
CA PRO A 50 1.31 15.61 13.40
C PRO A 50 1.39 17.07 13.81
N ARG A 51 1.25 17.31 15.12
CA ARG A 51 1.48 18.64 15.68
C ARG A 51 2.98 18.94 15.71
N VAL A 52 3.33 20.19 15.40
CA VAL A 52 4.71 20.67 15.54
C VAL A 52 5.09 20.68 17.02
N PHE A 53 6.27 20.13 17.33
CA PHE A 53 6.81 20.13 18.69
C PHE A 53 7.11 21.57 19.13
N LYS A 54 6.72 21.91 20.36
CA LYS A 54 6.87 23.28 20.87
C LYS A 54 8.17 23.53 21.65
N GLY A 55 9.11 22.57 21.64
CA GLY A 55 10.40 22.72 22.32
C GLY A 55 10.31 22.60 23.86
N GLN A 56 9.19 22.13 24.39
CA GLN A 56 9.02 21.95 25.84
C GLN A 56 9.89 20.79 26.33
N ARG A 57 10.71 21.04 27.35
CA ARG A 57 11.57 20.03 27.99
C ARG A 57 10.80 19.22 29.04
N ASP A 58 9.64 18.70 28.64
CA ASP A 58 8.78 17.85 29.45
C ASP A 58 8.76 16.44 28.83
N SER A 59 9.09 15.42 29.64
CA SER A 59 9.16 14.02 29.19
C SER A 59 7.86 13.56 28.53
N LYS A 60 6.71 13.94 29.09
CA LYS A 60 5.39 13.54 28.56
C LYS A 60 5.11 14.18 27.21
N VAL A 61 5.56 15.42 27.02
CA VAL A 61 5.36 16.14 25.75
C VAL A 61 6.26 15.56 24.65
N VAL A 62 7.46 15.11 25.01
CA VAL A 62 8.37 14.40 24.10
C VAL A 62 7.81 13.02 23.73
N GLU A 63 7.36 12.24 24.72
CA GLU A 63 6.76 10.92 24.50
C GLU A 63 5.52 10.99 23.60
N ASN A 64 4.61 11.93 23.85
CA ASN A 64 3.43 12.13 23.01
C ASN A 64 3.80 12.49 21.57
N PHE A 65 4.83 13.33 21.38
CA PHE A 65 5.29 13.68 20.04
C PHE A 65 5.87 12.49 19.28
N LEU A 66 6.67 11.65 19.94
CA LEU A 66 7.21 10.44 19.33
C LEU A 66 6.10 9.46 18.95
N TRP A 67 5.13 9.27 19.84
CA TRP A 67 3.95 8.46 19.57
C TRP A 67 3.15 8.98 18.36
N ASP A 68 2.89 10.28 18.30
CA ASP A 68 2.21 10.91 17.16
C ASP A 68 2.97 10.72 15.84
N MET A 69 4.31 10.73 15.86
CA MET A 69 5.16 10.48 14.69
C MET A 69 5.13 9.02 14.23
N GLU A 70 5.20 8.07 15.16
CA GLU A 70 5.11 6.64 14.85
C GLU A 70 3.78 6.32 14.18
N GLN A 71 2.68 6.79 14.75
CA GLN A 71 1.34 6.62 14.19
C GLN A 71 1.21 7.28 12.81
N TYR A 72 1.82 8.45 12.62
CA TYR A 72 1.88 9.11 11.33
C TYR A 72 2.67 8.30 10.30
N PHE A 73 3.81 7.72 10.66
CA PHE A 73 4.60 6.91 9.74
C PHE A 73 3.91 5.62 9.32
N GLU A 74 3.21 4.97 10.24
CA GLU A 74 2.39 3.80 9.96
C GLU A 74 1.24 4.16 9.00
N ALA A 75 0.49 5.22 9.31
CA ALA A 75 -0.64 5.65 8.48
C ALA A 75 -0.20 6.21 7.11
N ALA A 76 0.95 6.87 7.02
CA ALA A 76 1.49 7.44 5.79
C ALA A 76 2.36 6.46 4.98
N HIS A 77 2.55 5.23 5.47
CA HIS A 77 3.47 4.25 4.89
C HIS A 77 4.87 4.83 4.59
N ALA A 78 5.40 5.65 5.51
CA ALA A 78 6.68 6.34 5.32
C ALA A 78 7.86 5.36 5.34
N GLN A 79 8.79 5.50 4.39
CA GLN A 79 10.00 4.68 4.34
C GLN A 79 10.95 5.03 5.48
N GLU A 80 11.59 4.04 6.08
CA GLU A 80 12.50 4.20 7.23
C GLU A 80 13.57 5.28 6.99
N LYS A 81 14.16 5.30 5.80
CA LYS A 81 15.19 6.27 5.38
C LYS A 81 14.70 7.74 5.41
N ASP A 82 13.39 7.96 5.29
CA ASP A 82 12.78 9.30 5.22
C ASP A 82 12.24 9.76 6.58
N ARG A 83 12.04 8.84 7.55
CA ARG A 83 11.42 9.13 8.85
C ARG A 83 12.15 10.20 9.64
N VAL A 84 13.48 10.14 9.68
CA VAL A 84 14.31 11.14 10.38
C VAL A 84 14.14 12.54 9.77
N ALA A 85 14.21 12.64 8.44
CA ALA A 85 14.02 13.90 7.73
C ALA A 85 12.61 14.47 7.97
N ILE A 86 11.60 13.60 8.01
CA ILE A 86 10.22 13.99 8.29
C ILE A 86 10.07 14.47 9.74
N CYS A 87 10.56 13.73 10.74
CA CYS A 87 10.56 14.17 12.13
C CYS A 87 11.20 15.57 12.29
N ALA A 88 12.34 15.80 11.62
CA ALA A 88 13.03 17.08 11.67
C ALA A 88 12.20 18.26 11.11
N MET A 89 11.20 18.02 10.25
CA MET A 89 10.29 19.08 9.77
C MET A 89 9.33 19.57 10.86
N TYR A 90 9.05 18.74 11.86
CA TYR A 90 8.13 19.05 12.96
C TYR A 90 8.86 19.41 14.27
N LEU A 91 10.20 19.47 14.25
CA LEU A 91 11.00 19.97 15.35
C LEU A 91 11.30 21.47 15.17
N PRO A 92 11.25 22.27 16.25
CA PRO A 92 11.70 23.66 16.23
C PRO A 92 13.22 23.72 16.02
N ARG A 93 13.73 24.84 15.51
CA ARG A 93 15.16 25.01 15.18
C ARG A 93 16.09 24.64 16.35
N ASP A 94 15.69 24.98 17.57
CA ASP A 94 16.49 24.77 18.79
C ASP A 94 16.44 23.33 19.33
N ALA A 95 15.62 22.46 18.72
CA ALA A 95 15.51 21.04 19.03
C ALA A 95 16.09 20.14 17.94
N LYS A 96 16.66 20.72 16.87
CA LYS A 96 17.37 19.96 15.82
C LYS A 96 18.82 19.74 16.27
N LEU A 97 19.36 18.56 15.93
CA LEU A 97 20.75 18.18 16.14
C LEU A 97 21.69 18.97 15.21
#